data_AF-A0A0A1U0T8-F1
#
_entry.id   AF-A0A0A1U0T8-F1
#
_cell.length_a   1.000
_cell.length_b   1.000
_cell.length_c   1.000
_cell.angle_alpha   90.00
_cell.angle_beta   90.00
_cell.angle_gamma   90.00
#
_symmetry.space_group_name_H-M   'P 1'
#
loop_
_entity.id
_entity.type
_entity.pdbx_description
1 polymer ?
#
loop_
_entity_poly.entity_id
_entity_poly.type
_entity_poly.pdbx_seq_one_letter_code
_entity_poly.pdbx_strand_id
1 'polypeptide(L)'
;MEEGKKITPLQAQYNMHIAHEQLAYRFFTEMQKDRKAETEKIKKWNDEERILRAQQMYDLEDGRYYIQNGTVMYLMPAKDIVSKTSVN
;
A
#
# COMPACT_ATOMS: atom_id res chain seq x y z
N MET A 1 0.32 -22.36 57.83
CA MET A 1 0.28 -20.96 57.37
C MET A 1 1.22 -20.89 56.19
N GLU A 2 0.78 -20.40 55.03
CA GLU A 2 1.71 -20.22 53.91
C GLU A 2 2.55 -18.97 54.15
N GLU A 3 3.87 -19.12 54.22
CA GLU A 3 4.78 -17.99 54.14
C GLU A 3 4.71 -17.44 52.70
N GLY A 4 3.92 -16.38 52.51
CA GLY A 4 3.85 -15.65 51.25
C GLY A 4 5.25 -15.20 50.86
N LYS A 5 5.84 -15.87 49.86
CA LYS A 5 7.24 -15.68 49.44
C LYS A 5 7.50 -14.20 49.18
N LYS A 6 8.24 -13.54 50.09
CA LYS A 6 8.61 -12.13 49.95
C LYS A 6 9.46 -11.97 48.70
N ILE A 7 8.82 -11.50 47.64
CA ILE A 7 9.49 -11.16 46.37
C ILE A 7 10.57 -10.12 46.71
N THR A 8 11.83 -10.47 46.47
CA THR A 8 12.94 -9.55 46.76
C THR A 8 12.83 -8.32 45.83
N PRO A 9 13.35 -7.13 46.21
CA PRO A 9 13.28 -5.95 45.35
C PRO A 9 13.83 -6.19 43.93
N LEU A 10 14.92 -6.94 43.82
CA LEU A 10 15.51 -7.38 42.55
C LEU A 10 14.53 -8.25 41.71
N GLN A 11 13.80 -9.16 42.36
CA GLN A 11 12.85 -10.05 41.70
C GLN A 11 11.55 -9.32 41.31
N ALA A 12 11.14 -8.31 42.08
CA ALA A 12 10.06 -7.40 41.69
C ALA A 12 10.46 -6.54 40.48
N GLN A 13 11.69 -6.00 40.48
CA GLN A 13 12.26 -5.24 39.36
C GLN A 13 12.37 -6.11 38.09
N TYR A 14 12.82 -7.36 38.21
CA TYR A 14 12.85 -8.32 37.10
C TYR A 14 11.44 -8.61 36.54
N ASN A 15 10.45 -8.84 37.41
CA ASN A 15 9.06 -9.06 36.98
C ASN A 15 8.49 -7.83 36.25
N MET A 16 8.78 -6.61 36.70
CA MET A 16 8.38 -5.37 36.01
C MET A 16 9.07 -5.22 34.64
N HIS A 17 10.37 -5.58 34.54
CA HIS A 17 11.11 -5.56 33.29
C HIS A 17 10.51 -6.52 32.26
N ILE A 18 10.25 -7.78 32.63
CA ILE A 18 9.61 -8.77 31.76
C ILE A 18 8.19 -8.34 31.35
N ALA A 19 7.41 -7.76 32.28
CA ALA A 19 6.08 -7.22 31.96
C ALA A 19 6.15 -6.07 30.96
N HIS A 20 7.14 -5.17 31.11
CA HIS A 20 7.38 -4.06 30.17
C HIS A 20 7.79 -4.55 28.78
N GLU A 21 8.68 -5.55 28.68
CA GLU A 21 9.07 -6.14 27.40
C GLU A 21 7.89 -6.82 26.69
N GLN A 22 7.08 -7.59 27.42
CA GLN A 22 5.87 -8.21 26.86
C GLN A 22 4.85 -7.16 26.38
N LEU A 23 4.69 -6.05 27.12
CA LEU A 23 3.84 -4.93 26.73
C LEU A 23 4.36 -4.25 25.45
N ALA A 24 5.66 -3.91 25.41
CA ALA A 24 6.31 -3.27 24.28
C ALA A 24 6.24 -4.15 23.01
N TYR A 25 6.43 -5.46 23.14
CA TYR A 25 6.33 -6.39 22.03
C TYR A 25 4.89 -6.50 21.47
N ARG A 26 3.87 -6.44 22.33
CA ARG A 26 2.46 -6.37 21.90
C ARG A 26 2.18 -5.09 21.11
N PHE A 27 2.51 -3.92 21.67
CA PHE A 27 2.34 -2.64 20.99
C PHE A 27 3.10 -2.57 19.66
N PHE A 28 4.33 -3.09 19.60
CA PHE A 28 5.07 -3.19 18.35
C PHE A 28 4.36 -4.10 17.34
N THR A 29 3.87 -5.27 17.78
CA THR A 29 3.15 -6.21 16.91
C THR A 29 1.85 -5.63 16.36
N GLU A 30 1.11 -4.88 17.17
CA GLU A 30 -0.15 -4.21 16.77
C GLU A 30 0.15 -3.06 15.79
N MET A 31 1.07 -2.17 16.12
CA MET A 31 1.54 -1.11 15.22
C MET A 31 2.06 -1.63 13.86
N GLN A 32 2.66 -2.83 13.82
CA GLN A 32 3.07 -3.48 12.56
C GLN A 32 1.90 -4.11 11.78
N LYS A 33 0.80 -4.50 12.43
CA LYS A 33 -0.44 -4.90 11.74
C LYS A 33 -1.12 -3.67 11.14
N ASP A 34 -1.22 -2.59 11.91
CA ASP A 34 -1.88 -1.35 11.48
C ASP A 34 -1.16 -0.73 10.28
N ARG A 35 0.18 -0.62 10.32
CA ARG A 35 0.98 -0.18 9.17
C ARG A 35 0.78 -1.05 7.93
N LYS A 36 0.62 -2.37 8.07
CA LYS A 36 0.35 -3.27 6.94
C LYS A 36 -1.05 -3.02 6.36
N ALA A 37 -2.07 -2.95 7.22
CA ALA A 37 -3.43 -2.66 6.80
C ALA A 37 -3.57 -1.26 6.14
N GLU A 38 -2.83 -0.27 6.63
CA GLU A 38 -2.73 1.06 6.02
C GLU A 38 -2.00 1.02 4.67
N THR A 39 -0.86 0.31 4.57
CA THR A 39 -0.14 0.12 3.29
C THR A 39 -1.02 -0.59 2.25
N GLU A 40 -1.82 -1.58 2.67
CA GLU A 40 -2.78 -2.26 1.80
C GLU A 40 -3.95 -1.36 1.35
N LYS A 41 -4.45 -0.48 2.24
CA LYS A 41 -5.44 0.55 1.87
C LYS A 41 -4.87 1.56 0.87
N ILE A 42 -3.67 2.09 1.13
CA ILE A 42 -2.97 3.02 0.22
C ILE A 42 -2.69 2.35 -1.12
N LYS A 43 -2.31 1.06 -1.13
CA LYS A 43 -2.13 0.31 -2.38
C LYS A 43 -3.45 0.17 -3.14
N LYS A 44 -4.55 -0.22 -2.48
CA LYS A 44 -5.88 -0.31 -3.12
C LYS A 44 -6.32 1.04 -3.69
N TRP A 45 -6.19 2.12 -2.91
CA TRP A 45 -6.46 3.49 -3.39
C TRP A 45 -5.62 3.84 -4.62
N ASN A 46 -4.32 3.52 -4.64
CA ASN A 46 -3.45 3.77 -5.80
C ASN A 46 -3.76 2.87 -7.01
N ASP A 47 -4.18 1.62 -6.81
CA ASP A 47 -4.63 0.74 -7.88
C ASP A 47 -6.00 1.22 -8.44
N GLU A 48 -6.91 1.69 -7.58
CA GLU A 48 -8.19 2.32 -7.94
C GLU A 48 -7.98 3.67 -8.65
N GLU A 49 -7.09 4.54 -8.17
CA GLU A 49 -6.69 5.77 -8.87
C GLU A 49 -6.03 5.47 -10.21
N ARG A 50 -5.22 4.41 -10.32
CA ARG A 50 -4.62 4.02 -11.62
C ARG A 50 -5.71 3.56 -12.59
N ILE A 51 -6.72 2.81 -12.13
CA ILE A 51 -7.90 2.46 -12.95
C ILE A 51 -8.70 3.72 -13.32
N LEU A 52 -8.89 4.66 -12.38
CA LEU A 52 -9.51 5.97 -12.57
C LEU A 52 -8.65 6.99 -13.36
N ARG A 53 -7.50 6.57 -13.90
CA ARG A 53 -6.68 7.36 -14.84
C ARG A 53 -6.40 6.66 -16.17
N ALA A 54 -6.30 5.33 -16.20
CA ALA A 54 -5.74 4.54 -17.32
C ALA A 54 -6.64 4.45 -18.57
N GLN A 55 -7.42 5.51 -18.82
CA GLN A 55 -8.68 5.47 -19.53
C GLN A 55 -9.25 6.87 -19.89
N GLN A 56 -8.81 7.98 -19.25
CA GLN A 56 -9.57 9.24 -19.07
C GLN A 56 -9.66 10.19 -20.29
N MET A 57 -10.45 9.80 -21.31
CA MET A 57 -10.19 10.03 -22.75
C MET A 57 -11.53 9.93 -23.55
N TYR A 58 -11.96 10.62 -24.65
CA TYR A 58 -11.51 11.55 -25.75
C TYR A 58 -11.09 11.01 -27.18
N ASP A 59 -12.02 10.87 -28.18
CA ASP A 59 -11.78 10.33 -29.57
C ASP A 59 -11.86 11.43 -30.67
N LEU A 60 -10.98 11.46 -31.69
CA LEU A 60 -10.83 12.55 -32.69
C LEU A 60 -10.56 12.01 -34.11
N GLU A 61 -10.47 12.87 -35.14
CA GLU A 61 -10.52 12.45 -36.55
C GLU A 61 -9.25 11.72 -37.11
N ASP A 62 -8.17 11.49 -36.33
CA ASP A 62 -6.80 11.29 -36.88
C ASP A 62 -5.92 10.03 -36.49
N GLY A 63 -6.06 9.35 -35.34
CA GLY A 63 -5.02 8.36 -34.86
C GLY A 63 -5.33 7.53 -33.48
N ARG A 64 -5.39 5.25 -32.84
CA ARG A 64 -6.35 4.10 -32.40
C ARG A 64 -6.96 4.10 -30.95
N TYR A 65 -8.29 4.11 -30.73
CA TYR A 65 -8.91 4.62 -29.47
C TYR A 65 -9.41 3.62 -28.34
N TYR A 66 -9.45 3.99 -27.01
CA TYR A 66 -10.14 3.26 -25.87
C TYR A 66 -10.63 4.10 -24.61
N ILE A 67 -11.38 3.54 -23.62
CA ILE A 67 -12.46 4.18 -22.77
C ILE A 67 -12.20 4.49 -21.24
N GLN A 68 -12.75 5.59 -20.64
CA GLN A 68 -13.12 5.77 -19.17
C GLN A 68 -14.61 6.08 -18.97
N ASN A 69 -15.41 5.12 -18.49
CA ASN A 69 -16.85 5.31 -18.21
C ASN A 69 -17.68 5.97 -19.37
N GLY A 70 -17.08 6.01 -20.58
CA GLY A 70 -17.51 6.58 -21.88
C GLY A 70 -17.01 8.01 -22.18
N THR A 71 -16.14 8.34 -23.17
CA THR A 71 -15.43 7.64 -24.30
C THR A 71 -14.41 8.60 -25.02
N VAL A 72 -13.28 8.29 -25.70
CA VAL A 72 -12.36 7.12 -25.87
C VAL A 72 -10.97 7.59 -26.55
N MET A 73 -9.68 7.40 -26.12
CA MET A 73 -8.38 7.93 -26.77
C MET A 73 -7.42 6.90 -27.42
N TYR A 74 -6.73 7.27 -28.51
CA TYR A 74 -5.24 7.25 -28.66
C TYR A 74 -4.39 6.08 -28.12
N LEU A 75 -4.03 5.15 -29.00
CA LEU A 75 -3.08 4.07 -28.81
C LEU A 75 -2.34 3.78 -30.14
N MET A 76 -1.33 4.58 -30.46
CA MET A 76 -0.46 4.31 -31.62
C MET A 76 0.66 3.32 -31.26
N PRO A 77 0.84 2.19 -31.97
CA PRO A 77 1.96 1.27 -31.76
C PRO A 77 3.29 1.96 -32.08
N ALA A 78 4.31 1.78 -31.24
CA ALA A 78 5.63 2.40 -31.43
C ALA A 78 6.29 2.08 -32.79
N LYS A 79 5.93 0.95 -33.41
CA LYS A 79 6.40 0.54 -34.75
C LYS A 79 5.80 1.40 -35.88
N ASP A 80 4.60 1.95 -35.69
CA ASP A 80 3.88 2.76 -36.68
C ASP A 80 4.27 4.25 -36.62
N ILE A 81 4.87 4.68 -35.50
CA ILE A 81 5.28 6.10 -35.28
C ILE A 81 6.46 6.45 -36.19
N VAL A 82 7.47 5.58 -36.27
CA VAL A 82 8.70 5.82 -37.07
C VAL A 82 8.41 5.77 -38.58
N SER A 83 7.45 4.95 -39.00
CA SER A 83 7.02 4.83 -40.40
C SER A 83 6.05 5.92 -40.88
N LYS A 84 5.62 6.83 -39.99
CA LYS A 84 4.90 8.07 -40.37
C LYS A 84 5.78 9.32 -40.32
N THR A 85 6.94 9.25 -39.67
CA THR A 85 7.95 10.33 -39.65
C THR A 85 9.11 10.09 -40.61
N SER A 86 9.07 9.00 -41.38
CA SER A 86 10.06 8.63 -42.40
C SER A 86 9.33 8.19 -43.67
N VAL A 87 9.73 8.73 -44.83
CA VAL A 87 9.14 8.49 -46.18
C VAL A 87 7.76 9.15 -46.37
N ASN A 88 7.53 10.05 -47.35
CA ASN A 88 8.46 10.64 -48.34
C ASN A 88 8.95 12.02 -47.91
#